data_AF-A0AAW1XAY5-F1
#
_entry.id   AF-A0AAW1XAY5-F1
#
_cell.length_a   1.000
_cell.length_b   1.000
_cell.length_c   1.000
_cell.angle_alpha   90.00
_cell.angle_beta   90.00
_cell.angle_gamma   90.00
#
_symmetry.space_group_name_H-M   'P 1'
#
loop_
_entity.id
_entity.type
_entity.pdbx_description
1 polymer ?
#
loop_
_entity_poly.entity_id
_entity_poly.type
_entity_poly.pdbx_seq_one_letter_code
_entity_poly.pdbx_strand_id
1 'polypeptide(L)'
;MKCSFFCGFGYSPISDVYKVVLFKYPSEGPNNKREVKVMTVGSGIWRSIGDLGFNILSDPDTNGVYLNGFLHWIGQSSKDSCFEFAFDVENERFQELPPPPSALQVNTIRLFNGWLSIFRRTRGVVQCFG
;
A
#
# COMPACT_ATOMS: atom_id res chain seq x y z
N MET A 1 16.98 -7.59 -15.23
CA MET A 1 15.54 -7.26 -15.18
C MET A 1 15.11 -7.28 -13.72
N LYS A 2 14.75 -6.13 -13.13
CA LYS A 2 14.18 -6.08 -11.79
C LYS A 2 12.74 -5.60 -11.93
N CYS A 3 11.78 -6.48 -11.65
CA CYS A 3 10.38 -6.13 -11.47
C CYS A 3 10.17 -5.99 -9.96
N SER A 4 9.71 -4.83 -9.49
CA SER A 4 9.38 -4.63 -8.09
C SER A 4 7.90 -4.98 -7.87
N PHE A 5 7.65 -5.75 -6.82
CA PHE A 5 6.30 -6.13 -6.42
C PHE A 5 6.07 -5.65 -5.00
N PHE A 6 4.92 -5.03 -4.77
CA PHE A 6 4.43 -4.72 -3.43
C PHE A 6 3.15 -5.51 -3.24
N CYS A 7 2.90 -6.00 -2.03
CA CYS A 7 1.67 -6.71 -1.75
C CYS A 7 1.07 -6.32 -0.39
N GLY A 8 -0.19 -6.70 -0.20
CA GLY A 8 -0.89 -6.61 1.07
C GLY A 8 -1.85 -7.78 1.20
N PHE A 9 -2.01 -8.26 2.42
CA PHE A 9 -2.90 -9.36 2.77
C PHE A 9 -3.91 -8.86 3.80
N GLY A 10 -5.19 -8.89 3.47
CA GLY A 10 -6.24 -8.34 4.31
C GLY A 10 -7.45 -9.26 4.43
N TYR A 11 -8.23 -9.03 5.47
CA TYR A 11 -9.47 -9.75 5.76
C TYR A 11 -10.67 -8.80 5.66
N SER A 12 -11.72 -9.23 4.94
CA SER A 12 -13.02 -8.58 5.01
C SER A 12 -13.90 -9.29 6.04
N PRO A 13 -14.29 -8.62 7.14
CA PRO A 13 -15.24 -9.17 8.11
C PRO A 13 -16.68 -9.22 7.59
N ILE A 14 -16.99 -8.52 6.50
CA ILE A 14 -18.36 -8.44 5.95
C ILE A 14 -18.65 -9.68 5.10
N SER A 15 -17.73 -10.01 4.18
CA SER A 15 -17.86 -11.17 3.30
C SER A 15 -17.15 -12.43 3.83
N ASP A 16 -16.47 -12.32 4.97
CA ASP A 16 -15.69 -13.39 5.61
C ASP A 16 -14.65 -14.02 4.68
N VAL A 17 -13.92 -13.18 3.94
CA VAL A 17 -12.87 -13.62 3.01
C VAL A 17 -11.57 -12.90 3.24
N TYR A 18 -10.49 -13.59 2.90
CA TYR A 18 -9.17 -12.99 2.79
C TYR A 18 -8.89 -12.59 1.34
N LYS A 19 -8.22 -11.45 1.15
CA LYS A 19 -7.76 -11.00 -0.16
C LYS A 19 -6.29 -10.63 -0.13
N VAL A 20 -5.63 -10.88 -1.26
CA VAL A 20 -4.26 -10.46 -1.52
C VAL A 20 -4.30 -9.40 -2.61
N VAL A 21 -3.68 -8.25 -2.33
CA VAL A 21 -3.47 -7.17 -3.30
C VAL A 21 -2.01 -7.22 -3.74
N LEU A 22 -1.77 -7.09 -5.05
CA LEU A 22 -0.45 -7.11 -5.66
C LEU A 22 -0.30 -5.92 -6.60
N PHE A 23 0.72 -5.12 -6.38
CA PHE A 23 1.12 -4.05 -7.28
C PHE A 23 2.31 -4.52 -8.11
N LYS A 24 2.13 -4.57 -9.42
CA LYS A 24 3.16 -4.94 -10.38
C LYS A 24 3.72 -3.67 -11.01
N TYR A 25 4.99 -3.40 -10.72
CA TYR A 25 5.75 -2.35 -11.37
C TYR A 25 6.69 -2.99 -12.40
N PRO A 26 6.38 -2.88 -13.69
CA PRO A 26 7.22 -3.47 -14.71
C PRO A 26 8.53 -2.67 -14.84
N SER A 27 9.61 -3.34 -15.25
CA SER A 27 10.86 -2.68 -15.66
C SER A 27 10.62 -1.79 -16.89
N GLU A 28 11.50 -0.82 -17.18
CA GLU A 28 11.33 0.10 -18.31
C GLU A 28 11.06 -0.61 -19.65
N GLY A 29 10.13 -0.07 -20.43
CA GLY A 29 9.75 -0.57 -21.76
C GLY A 29 8.41 0.02 -22.25
N PRO A 30 8.19 0.15 -23.57
CA PRO A 30 7.04 0.88 -24.13
C PRO A 30 5.67 0.23 -23.84
N ASN A 31 5.64 -1.07 -23.51
CA ASN A 31 4.40 -1.82 -23.24
C ASN A 31 4.19 -2.14 -21.75
N ASN A 32 5.04 -1.60 -20.89
CA ASN A 32 5.10 -1.96 -19.48
C ASN A 32 4.22 -1.01 -18.66
N LYS A 33 2.97 -1.44 -18.41
CA LYS A 33 2.01 -0.71 -17.58
C LYS A 33 2.04 -1.20 -16.15
N ARG A 34 1.94 -0.27 -15.20
CA ARG A 34 1.65 -0.58 -13.79
C ARG A 34 0.28 -1.26 -13.74
N GLU A 35 0.18 -2.26 -12.88
CA GLU A 35 -1.05 -3.02 -12.73
C GLU A 35 -1.26 -3.39 -11.28
N VAL A 36 -2.50 -3.26 -10.83
CA VAL A 36 -2.95 -3.72 -9.53
C VAL A 36 -3.79 -4.98 -9.74
N LYS A 37 -3.44 -6.03 -9.02
CA LYS A 37 -4.17 -7.29 -9.03
C LYS A 37 -4.71 -7.62 -7.65
N VAL A 38 -5.86 -8.28 -7.63
CA VAL A 38 -6.48 -8.79 -6.42
C VAL A 38 -6.79 -10.27 -6.60
N MET A 39 -6.61 -11.04 -5.54
CA MET A 39 -7.02 -12.43 -5.45
C MET A 39 -7.75 -12.66 -4.12
N THR A 40 -8.93 -13.27 -4.18
CA THR A 40 -9.57 -13.83 -2.99
C THR A 40 -8.89 -15.16 -2.64
N VAL A 41 -8.46 -15.32 -1.40
CA VAL A 41 -7.80 -16.54 -0.94
C VAL A 41 -8.75 -17.73 -1.08
N GLY A 42 -8.24 -18.85 -1.60
CA GLY A 42 -9.03 -20.03 -1.91
C GLY A 42 -9.56 -20.09 -3.34
N SER A 43 -9.70 -18.94 -4.04
CA SER A 43 -10.10 -18.98 -5.47
C SER A 43 -8.95 -19.38 -6.39
N GLY A 44 -7.71 -19.00 -6.04
CA GLY A 44 -6.51 -19.19 -6.87
C GLY A 44 -6.47 -18.29 -8.11
N ILE A 45 -7.45 -17.40 -8.29
CA ILE A 45 -7.60 -16.57 -9.49
C ILE A 45 -7.20 -15.13 -9.18
N TRP A 46 -6.20 -14.65 -9.90
CA TRP A 46 -5.81 -13.24 -9.91
C TRP A 46 -6.59 -12.48 -10.97
N ARG A 47 -7.14 -11.33 -10.60
CA ARG A 47 -7.79 -10.41 -11.54
C ARG A 47 -7.21 -9.01 -11.43
N SER A 48 -7.18 -8.31 -12.56
CA SER A 48 -6.75 -6.92 -12.65
C SER A 48 -7.86 -6.00 -12.16
N ILE A 49 -7.50 -4.97 -11.40
CA ILE A 49 -8.40 -3.87 -11.01
C ILE A 49 -7.95 -2.51 -11.55
N GLY A 50 -6.98 -2.50 -12.47
CA GLY A 50 -6.51 -1.30 -13.17
C GLY A 50 -5.14 -0.80 -12.71
N ASP A 51 -4.91 0.51 -12.90
CA ASP A 51 -3.73 1.24 -12.43
C ASP A 51 -4.13 2.19 -11.30
N LEU A 52 -3.26 2.33 -10.29
CA LEU A 52 -3.42 3.23 -9.15
C LEU A 52 -3.28 4.70 -9.55
N GLY A 53 -2.64 4.98 -10.69
CA GLY A 53 -2.35 6.35 -11.15
C GLY A 53 -1.11 6.98 -10.50
N PHE A 54 -0.68 6.49 -9.33
CA PHE A 54 0.50 6.95 -8.61
C PHE A 54 1.48 5.83 -8.22
N ASN A 55 2.66 6.20 -7.73
CA ASN A 55 3.69 5.25 -7.32
C ASN A 55 3.60 4.96 -5.83
N ILE A 56 3.88 3.73 -5.43
CA ILE A 56 4.15 3.36 -4.05
C ILE A 56 5.59 3.74 -3.73
N LEU A 57 5.84 4.31 -2.55
CA LEU A 57 7.20 4.55 -2.10
C LEU A 57 7.97 3.23 -2.02
N SER A 58 9.07 3.16 -2.75
CA SER A 58 9.85 1.93 -2.89
C SER A 58 10.82 1.76 -1.71
N ASP A 59 10.34 1.14 -0.63
CA ASP A 59 11.20 0.55 0.40
C ASP A 59 11.01 -0.99 0.37
N PRO A 60 12.07 -1.81 0.45
CA PRO A 60 11.93 -3.27 0.57
C PRO A 60 10.99 -3.72 1.69
N ASP A 61 10.72 -2.88 2.70
CA ASP A 61 9.82 -3.20 3.81
C ASP A 61 8.40 -2.59 3.70
N THR A 62 7.99 -2.02 2.56
CA THR A 62 6.65 -1.40 2.40
C THR A 62 5.58 -2.35 1.85
N ASN A 63 5.39 -3.49 2.54
CA ASN A 63 4.16 -4.26 2.39
C ASN A 63 2.99 -3.55 3.07
N GLY A 64 1.78 -3.82 2.58
CA GLY A 64 0.55 -3.22 3.08
C GLY A 64 0.26 -3.64 4.50
N VAL A 65 -0.09 -2.66 5.34
CA VAL A 65 -0.46 -2.91 6.73
C VAL A 65 -1.97 -3.05 6.82
N TYR A 66 -2.43 -4.19 7.32
CA TYR A 66 -3.86 -4.43 7.53
C TYR A 66 -4.33 -3.85 8.87
N LEU A 67 -5.44 -3.11 8.85
CA LEU A 67 -6.17 -2.67 10.04
C LEU A 67 -7.65 -2.50 9.71
N ASN A 68 -8.54 -3.12 10.51
CA ASN A 68 -9.99 -2.90 10.48
C ASN A 68 -10.66 -2.99 9.09
N GLY A 69 -10.27 -3.97 8.27
CA GLY A 69 -10.85 -4.14 6.93
C GLY A 69 -10.16 -3.34 5.82
N PHE A 70 -9.10 -2.60 6.15
CA PHE A 70 -8.34 -1.79 5.20
C PHE A 70 -6.87 -2.21 5.16
N LEU A 71 -6.25 -2.10 3.98
CA LEU A 71 -4.81 -2.20 3.79
C LEU A 71 -4.22 -0.82 3.52
N HIS A 72 -3.17 -0.45 4.25
CA HIS A 72 -2.58 0.88 4.22
C HIS A 72 -1.16 0.86 3.65
N TRP A 73 -0.86 1.86 2.81
CA TRP A 73 0.45 2.12 2.22
C TRP A 73 0.74 3.62 2.16
N ILE A 74 1.99 3.96 1.87
CA ILE A 74 2.39 5.32 1.52
C ILE A 74 2.66 5.40 0.02
N GLY A 75 1.96 6.30 -0.64
CA GLY A 75 2.15 6.69 -2.03
C GLY A 75 3.01 7.94 -2.16
N GLN A 76 3.56 8.15 -3.35
CA GLN A 76 4.26 9.36 -3.76
C GLN A 76 3.62 9.93 -5.01
N SER A 77 3.28 11.22 -4.97
CA SER A 77 2.80 11.95 -6.14
C SER A 77 3.98 12.47 -6.98
N SER A 78 3.70 12.92 -8.21
CA SER A 78 4.69 13.50 -9.13
C SER A 78 5.34 14.80 -8.63
N LYS A 79 4.89 15.38 -7.51
CA LYS A 79 5.39 16.64 -6.92
C LYS A 79 6.17 16.42 -5.62
N ASP A 80 6.77 15.24 -5.44
CA ASP A 80 7.56 14.85 -4.26
C ASP A 80 6.80 14.85 -2.91
N SER A 81 5.46 14.97 -2.94
CA SER A 81 4.63 14.81 -1.73
C SER A 81 4.29 13.34 -1.48
N CYS A 82 4.50 12.91 -0.24
CA CYS A 82 4.06 11.60 0.25
C CYS A 82 2.64 11.71 0.78
N PHE A 83 1.83 10.68 0.56
CA PHE A 83 0.47 10.60 1.11
C PHE A 83 0.15 9.17 1.52
N GLU A 84 -0.77 9.01 2.46
CA GLU A 84 -1.28 7.70 2.82
C GLU A 84 -2.46 7.35 1.91
N PHE A 85 -2.57 6.09 1.56
CA PHE A 85 -3.77 5.59 0.91
C PHE A 85 -4.13 4.23 1.48
N ALA A 86 -5.42 3.94 1.46
CA ALA A 86 -5.98 2.69 1.94
C ALA A 86 -6.72 1.96 0.82
N PHE A 87 -6.71 0.64 0.89
CA PHE A 87 -7.55 -0.24 0.08
C PHE A 87 -8.62 -0.86 0.97
N ASP A 88 -9.88 -0.59 0.65
CA ASP A 88 -11.03 -1.25 1.25
C ASP A 88 -11.06 -2.71 0.79
N VAL A 89 -10.86 -3.66 1.71
CA VAL A 89 -10.80 -5.09 1.38
C VAL A 89 -12.16 -5.60 0.93
N GLU A 90 -13.26 -5.06 1.43
CA GLU A 90 -14.60 -5.47 1.03
C GLU A 90 -14.91 -4.97 -0.38
N ASN A 91 -14.92 -3.64 -0.54
CA ASN A 91 -15.38 -2.98 -1.75
C ASN A 91 -14.34 -2.93 -2.86
N GLU A 92 -13.08 -3.21 -2.53
CA GLU A 92 -11.93 -3.22 -3.43
C GLU A 92 -11.66 -1.88 -4.11
N ARG A 93 -11.79 -0.84 -3.30
CA ARG A 93 -11.59 0.54 -3.74
C ARG A 93 -10.45 1.17 -2.98
N PHE A 94 -9.64 1.93 -3.71
CA PHE A 94 -8.62 2.77 -3.10
C PHE A 94 -9.24 4.08 -2.65
N GLN A 95 -8.74 4.57 -1.52
CA GLN A 95 -9.05 5.90 -1.01
C GLN A 95 -7.74 6.58 -0.60
N GLU A 96 -7.58 7.83 -1.01
CA GLU A 96 -6.50 8.68 -0.52
C GLU A 96 -6.88 9.19 0.87
N LEU A 97 -5.92 9.13 1.79
CA LEU A 97 -6.07 9.63 3.14
C LEU A 97 -5.28 10.95 3.26
N PRO A 98 -5.78 11.91 4.07
CA PRO A 98 -5.09 13.16 4.26
C PRO A 98 -3.68 12.91 4.79
N PRO A 99 -2.65 13.56 4.23
CA PRO A 99 -1.28 13.36 4.70
C PRO A 99 -1.16 13.83 6.16
N PRO A 100 -0.35 13.15 6.99
CA PRO A 100 -0.04 13.68 8.31
C PRO A 100 0.63 15.05 8.16
N PRO A 101 0.49 15.97 9.15
CA PRO A 101 1.08 17.32 9.09
C PRO A 101 2.60 17.36 8.82
N SER A 102 3.31 16.24 9.03
CA SER A 102 4.77 16.08 8.85
C SER A 102 5.20 15.36 7.55
N ALA A 103 4.30 15.15 6.57
CA ALA A 103 4.49 14.28 5.40
C ALA A 103 5.54 14.68 4.34
N LEU A 104 6.48 15.59 4.67
CA LEU A 104 7.52 16.05 3.74
C LEU A 104 8.70 15.06 3.60
N GLN A 105 8.66 13.88 4.22
CA GLN A 105 9.78 12.92 4.26
C GLN A 105 9.34 11.46 4.10
N VAL A 106 10.29 10.60 3.69
CA VAL A 106 10.08 9.15 3.56
C VAL A 106 9.74 8.57 4.92
N ASN A 107 8.53 8.04 5.02
CA ASN A 107 7.99 7.42 6.21
C ASN A 107 7.63 5.96 5.92
N THR A 108 7.44 5.16 6.96
CA THR A 108 6.87 3.82 6.87
C THR A 108 5.63 3.70 7.76
N ILE A 109 4.65 2.89 7.36
CA ILE A 109 3.46 2.61 8.16
C ILE A 109 3.67 1.27 8.86
N ARG A 110 3.35 1.21 10.14
CA ARG A 110 3.33 -0.03 10.95
C ARG A 110 2.19 0.02 11.95
N LEU A 111 1.86 -1.15 12.51
CA LEU A 111 1.04 -1.22 13.71
C LEU A 111 1.90 -0.98 14.95
N PHE A 112 1.45 -0.09 15.82
CA PHE A 112 2.06 0.15 17.13
C PHE A 112 0.97 0.31 18.18
N ASN A 113 0.99 -0.53 19.22
CA ASN A 113 -0.04 -0.55 20.27
C ASN A 113 -1.49 -0.67 19.75
N GLY A 114 -1.70 -1.37 18.64
CA GLY A 114 -3.03 -1.54 18.02
C GLY A 114 -3.48 -0.39 17.12
N TRP A 115 -2.66 0.65 16.97
CA TRP A 115 -2.94 1.79 16.12
C TRP A 115 -2.07 1.76 14.86
N LEU A 116 -2.59 2.36 13.79
CA LEU A 116 -1.78 2.68 12.64
C LEU A 116 -0.83 3.82 13.02
N SER A 117 0.47 3.64 12.81
CA SER A 117 1.46 4.64 13.18
C SER A 117 2.44 4.87 12.04
N ILE A 118 2.79 6.14 11.86
CA ILE A 118 3.72 6.59 10.84
C ILE A 118 5.08 6.79 11.51
N PHE A 119 6.07 6.08 10.97
CA PHE A 119 7.42 6.06 11.47
C PHE A 119 8.34 6.81 10.54
N ARG A 120 8.99 7.84 11.09
CA ARG A 120 10.01 8.58 10.35
C ARG A 120 11.35 7.86 10.48
N ARG A 121 11.97 7.55 9.35
CA ARG A 121 13.32 6.99 9.32
C ARG A 121 14.34 8.13 9.37
N THR A 122 14.84 8.46 10.55
CA THR A 122 16.08 9.25 10.67
C THR A 122 17.25 8.30 10.91
N ARG A 123 18.49 8.70 10.58
CA ARG A 123 19.69 7.91 10.91
C ARG A 123 19.76 7.73 12.44
N GLY A 124 19.20 6.63 12.95
CA GLY A 124 19.26 6.22 14.35
C GLY A 124 18.06 6.56 15.26
N VAL A 125 17.04 7.31 14.83
CA VAL A 125 15.88 7.62 15.69
C VAL A 125 14.56 7.38 14.96
N VAL A 126 13.73 6.55 15.57
CA VAL A 126 12.38 6.20 15.12
C VAL A 126 11.40 7.12 15.87
N GLN A 127 10.74 8.05 15.16
CA GLN A 127 9.70 8.91 15.73
C GLN A 127 8.32 8.38 15.34
N CYS A 128 7.44 8.18 16.34
CA CYS A 128 6.06 7.78 16.16
C CYS A 128 5.16 9.02 16.10
N PHE A 129 4.24 9.06 15.14
CA PHE A 129 3.09 9.95 15.17
C PHE A 129 1.84 9.07 15.35
N GLY A 130 1.01 9.40 16.33
CA GLY A 130 -0.25 8.73 16.66
C GLY A 130 -1.41 9.71 16.66
#